data_AF-A0A1J5CJ33-F1
#
_entry.id   AF-A0A1J5CJ33-F1
#
_cell.length_a   1.000
_cell.length_b   1.000
_cell.length_c   1.000
_cell.angle_alpha   90.00
_cell.angle_beta   90.00
_cell.angle_gamma   90.00
#
_symmetry.space_group_name_H-M   'P 1'
#
loop_
_entity.id
_entity.type
_entity.pdbx_description
1 polymer ?
#
loop_
_entity_poly.entity_id
_entity_poly.type
_entity_poly.pdbx_seq_one_letter_code
_entity_poly.pdbx_strand_id
1 'polypeptide(L)'
;MKLNPFRKKTNRYVETTQAKFNELRQELDDLNKEHAMVTAELDREKAVRQQMDDRASHLVLQPTNAQNAQWQIVMEVSAREQALRGKISSLENKMNPLRRIIDAPKHFDDAQAALQTLLADRQRINQEVAQLDSSIGKINKRTTDVQTKIAAETAAASKQMIAAEDDFVVPESLTRLELQVRLANTSLAESQGQRAVLVDQLKNMPDMIRSVRNTFVHARAKLAEVDIYDQMLPFMKQLSRASVTRYQANSVCHSEGKFEFEIPWDLVESTKSELAAELVD
;
A
#
# COMPACT_ATOMS: atom_id res chain seq x y z
N MET A 1 -0.22 -29.53 -13.35
CA MET A 1 -1.15 -28.39 -13.23
C MET A 1 -2.01 -28.33 -14.49
N LYS A 2 -3.25 -28.83 -14.45
CA LYS A 2 -4.20 -28.71 -15.57
C LYS A 2 -4.67 -27.25 -15.62
N LEU A 3 -4.38 -26.53 -16.70
CA LEU A 3 -4.93 -25.20 -16.93
C LEU A 3 -6.46 -25.27 -16.90
N ASN A 4 -7.05 -24.44 -16.04
CA ASN A 4 -8.49 -24.22 -15.98
C ASN A 4 -9.00 -23.81 -17.39
N PRO A 5 -9.97 -24.51 -18.00
CA PRO A 5 -10.46 -24.21 -19.36
C PRO A 5 -11.14 -22.84 -19.49
N PHE A 6 -11.43 -22.16 -18.38
CA PHE A 6 -11.94 -20.79 -18.34
C PHE A 6 -10.85 -19.72 -18.24
N ARG A 7 -9.56 -20.10 -18.17
CA ARG A 7 -8.41 -19.18 -18.10
C ARG A 7 -8.07 -18.55 -19.46
N LYS A 8 -9.05 -18.33 -20.32
CA LYS A 8 -8.88 -17.34 -21.39
C LYS A 8 -8.88 -15.99 -20.69
N LYS A 9 -7.74 -15.29 -20.71
CA LYS A 9 -7.57 -13.90 -20.26
C LYS A 9 -8.40 -12.95 -21.12
N THR A 10 -9.70 -13.14 -21.21
CA THR A 10 -10.60 -12.13 -21.74
C THR A 10 -10.81 -11.17 -20.60
N ASN A 11 -10.15 -10.02 -20.64
CA ASN A 11 -10.28 -8.91 -19.69
C ASN A 11 -11.56 -8.10 -19.99
N ARG A 12 -12.61 -8.78 -20.45
CA ARG A 12 -13.74 -8.15 -21.16
C ARG A 12 -14.60 -7.35 -20.19
N TYR A 13 -14.74 -7.83 -18.96
CA TYR A 13 -15.45 -7.09 -17.91
C TYR A 13 -14.71 -5.81 -17.53
N VAL A 14 -13.39 -5.85 -17.38
CA VAL A 14 -12.59 -4.64 -17.10
C VAL A 14 -12.61 -3.69 -18.29
N GLU A 15 -12.47 -4.18 -19.52
CA GLU A 15 -12.52 -3.36 -20.75
C GLU A 15 -13.88 -2.66 -20.91
N THR A 16 -14.98 -3.37 -20.70
CA THR A 16 -16.34 -2.77 -20.77
C THR A 16 -16.58 -1.80 -19.62
N THR A 17 -16.02 -2.05 -18.44
CA THR A 17 -16.05 -1.14 -17.30
C THR A 17 -15.21 0.12 -17.57
N GLN A 18 -14.05 -0.03 -18.22
CA GLN A 18 -13.19 1.07 -18.63
C GLN A 18 -13.88 1.99 -19.64
N ALA A 19 -14.59 1.42 -20.62
CA ALA A 19 -15.37 2.21 -21.58
C ALA A 19 -16.43 3.07 -20.87
N LYS A 20 -17.22 2.47 -19.99
CA LYS A 20 -18.23 3.19 -19.18
C LYS A 20 -17.60 4.27 -18.27
N PHE A 21 -16.45 3.96 -17.68
CA PHE A 21 -15.73 4.93 -16.86
C PHE A 21 -15.26 6.13 -17.68
N ASN A 22 -14.76 5.89 -18.90
CA ASN A 22 -14.33 6.95 -19.81
C ASN A 22 -15.51 7.82 -20.29
N GLU A 23 -16.66 7.22 -20.57
CA GLU A 23 -17.91 7.95 -20.90
C GLU A 23 -18.33 8.87 -19.74
N LEU A 24 -18.42 8.33 -18.52
CA LEU A 24 -18.76 9.14 -17.33
C LEU A 24 -17.72 10.21 -17.04
N ARG A 25 -16.44 9.95 -17.33
CA ARG A 25 -15.37 10.93 -17.18
C ARG A 25 -15.53 12.10 -18.16
N GLN A 26 -15.91 11.83 -19.40
CA GLN A 26 -16.20 12.89 -20.37
C GLN A 26 -17.40 13.73 -19.92
N GLU A 27 -18.48 13.10 -19.45
CA GLU A 27 -19.63 13.80 -18.90
C GLU A 27 -19.25 14.69 -17.69
N LEU A 28 -18.41 14.17 -16.78
CA LEU A 28 -17.89 14.92 -15.64
C LEU A 28 -17.06 16.12 -16.07
N ASP A 29 -16.18 15.96 -17.07
CA ASP A 29 -15.33 17.03 -17.58
C ASP A 29 -16.17 18.16 -18.21
N ASP A 30 -17.23 17.81 -18.94
CA ASP A 30 -18.14 18.80 -19.52
C ASP A 30 -18.98 19.52 -18.45
N LEU A 31 -19.45 18.79 -17.44
CA LEU A 31 -20.20 19.35 -16.32
C LEU A 31 -19.34 20.26 -15.44
N ASN A 32 -18.06 19.94 -15.27
CA ASN A 32 -17.10 20.78 -14.57
C ASN A 32 -16.84 22.10 -15.32
N LYS A 33 -16.78 22.08 -16.66
CA LYS A 33 -16.69 23.30 -17.46
C LYS A 33 -17.94 24.16 -17.27
N GLU A 34 -19.12 23.56 -17.32
CA GLU A 34 -20.39 24.26 -17.09
C GLU A 34 -20.45 24.86 -15.67
N HIS A 35 -20.07 24.09 -14.65
CA HIS A 35 -20.00 24.55 -13.26
C HIS A 35 -19.04 25.73 -13.07
N ALA A 36 -17.87 25.69 -13.72
CA ALA A 36 -16.92 26.80 -13.70
C ALA A 36 -17.50 28.07 -14.36
N MET A 37 -18.21 27.93 -15.48
CA MET A 37 -18.89 29.05 -16.14
C MET A 37 -19.99 29.66 -15.25
N VAL A 38 -20.83 28.82 -14.62
CA VAL A 38 -21.92 29.28 -13.75
C VAL A 38 -21.37 29.89 -12.46
N THR A 39 -20.26 29.39 -11.93
CA THR A 39 -19.59 29.97 -10.76
C THR A 39 -19.03 31.36 -11.09
N ALA A 40 -18.36 31.51 -12.24
CA ALA A 40 -17.90 32.81 -12.71
C ALA A 40 -19.07 33.79 -12.91
N GLU A 41 -20.20 33.33 -13.41
CA GLU A 41 -21.41 34.14 -13.54
C GLU A 41 -21.97 34.54 -12.16
N LEU A 42 -22.07 33.60 -11.23
CA LEU A 42 -22.52 33.87 -9.87
C LEU A 42 -21.66 34.95 -9.19
N ASP A 43 -20.35 34.89 -9.38
CA ASP A 43 -19.41 35.87 -8.83
C ASP A 43 -19.60 37.25 -9.46
N ARG A 44 -19.87 37.32 -10.77
CA ARG A 44 -20.23 38.58 -11.45
C ARG A 44 -21.53 39.16 -10.89
N GLU A 45 -22.58 38.35 -10.79
CA GLU A 45 -23.89 38.81 -10.32
C GLU A 45 -23.86 39.24 -8.84
N LYS A 46 -23.06 38.56 -8.00
CA LYS A 46 -22.77 38.99 -6.63
C LYS A 46 -22.00 40.31 -6.59
N ALA A 47 -21.02 40.51 -7.47
CA ALA A 47 -20.27 41.76 -7.54
C ALA A 47 -21.15 42.93 -8.01
N VAL A 48 -22.05 42.72 -8.98
CA VAL A 48 -23.04 43.71 -9.41
C VAL A 48 -23.94 44.09 -8.23
N ARG A 49 -24.45 43.10 -7.49
CA ARG A 49 -25.25 43.38 -6.29
C ARG A 49 -24.48 44.18 -5.24
N GLN A 50 -23.25 43.79 -4.95
CA GLN A 50 -22.41 44.49 -3.98
C GLN A 50 -22.22 45.96 -4.38
N GLN A 51 -21.98 46.24 -5.68
CA GLN A 51 -21.87 47.62 -6.17
C GLN A 51 -23.18 48.41 -6.02
N MET A 52 -24.34 47.77 -6.18
CA MET A 52 -25.64 48.41 -5.95
C MET A 52 -25.82 48.77 -4.48
N ASP A 53 -25.39 47.88 -3.57
CA ASP A 53 -25.45 48.10 -2.12
C ASP A 53 -24.46 49.21 -1.69
N ASP A 54 -23.25 49.25 -2.25
CA ASP A 54 -22.24 50.28 -1.97
C ASP A 54 -22.67 51.68 -2.45
N ARG A 55 -23.45 51.75 -3.54
CA ARG A 55 -23.99 53.02 -4.09
C ARG A 55 -25.29 53.45 -3.41
N ALA A 56 -25.98 52.54 -2.73
CA ALA A 56 -27.18 52.88 -1.99
C ALA A 56 -26.80 53.77 -0.79
N SER A 57 -27.53 54.87 -0.60
CA SER A 57 -27.32 55.70 0.59
C SER A 57 -27.67 54.89 1.84
N HIS A 58 -26.82 54.95 2.86
CA HIS A 58 -27.01 54.33 4.18
C HIS A 58 -28.29 54.79 4.91
N LEU A 59 -28.98 55.81 4.37
CA LEU A 59 -30.27 56.32 4.85
C LEU A 59 -31.49 55.58 4.25
N VAL A 60 -31.28 54.71 3.26
CA VAL A 60 -32.36 53.92 2.64
C VAL A 60 -32.57 52.64 3.46
N LEU A 61 -33.70 52.57 4.17
CA LEU A 61 -34.03 51.45 5.07
C LEU A 61 -34.55 50.19 4.35
N GLN A 62 -34.87 50.26 3.06
CA GLN A 62 -35.45 49.15 2.30
C GLN A 62 -34.74 48.95 0.95
N PRO A 63 -34.47 47.70 0.53
CA PRO A 63 -33.87 47.43 -0.76
C PRO A 63 -34.79 47.90 -1.90
N THR A 64 -34.20 48.56 -2.89
CA THR A 64 -34.90 49.03 -4.09
C THR A 64 -35.42 47.86 -4.93
N ASN A 65 -36.42 48.11 -5.78
CA ASN A 65 -36.93 47.10 -6.72
C ASN A 65 -35.82 46.51 -7.62
N ALA A 66 -34.83 47.33 -8.00
CA ALA A 66 -33.68 46.88 -8.77
C ALA A 66 -32.76 45.95 -7.95
N GLN A 67 -32.50 46.26 -6.68
CA GLN A 67 -31.74 45.36 -5.78
C GLN A 67 -32.48 44.04 -5.53
N ASN A 68 -33.82 44.08 -5.41
CA ASN A 68 -34.63 42.87 -5.26
C ASN A 68 -34.60 42.00 -6.52
N ALA A 69 -34.71 42.60 -7.71
CA ALA A 69 -34.59 41.89 -8.98
C ALA A 69 -33.20 41.25 -9.14
N GLN A 70 -32.14 41.99 -8.81
CA GLN A 70 -30.77 41.49 -8.82
C GLN A 70 -30.56 40.33 -7.83
N TRP A 71 -31.19 40.40 -6.65
CA TRP A 71 -31.14 39.31 -5.68
C TRP A 71 -31.80 38.03 -6.21
N GLN A 72 -32.92 38.14 -6.92
CA GLN A 72 -33.55 36.97 -7.56
C GLN A 72 -32.62 36.32 -8.58
N ILE A 73 -31.91 37.12 -9.40
CA ILE A 73 -30.92 36.61 -10.36
C ILE A 73 -29.81 35.85 -9.63
N VAL A 74 -29.23 36.43 -8.57
CA VAL A 74 -28.19 35.76 -7.77
C VAL A 74 -28.71 34.44 -7.19
N MET A 75 -29.95 34.41 -6.68
CA MET A 75 -30.56 33.20 -6.14
C MET A 75 -30.78 32.13 -7.22
N GLU A 76 -31.23 32.51 -8.42
CA GLU A 76 -31.40 31.60 -9.55
C GLU A 76 -30.07 31.00 -10.02
N VAL A 77 -29.04 31.83 -10.19
CA VAL A 77 -27.71 31.37 -10.60
C VAL A 77 -27.09 30.48 -9.50
N SER A 78 -27.28 30.84 -8.22
CA SER A 78 -26.83 30.01 -7.09
C SER A 78 -27.56 28.66 -7.04
N ALA A 79 -28.86 28.62 -7.34
CA ALA A 79 -29.61 27.37 -7.40
C ALA A 79 -29.11 26.47 -8.55
N ARG A 80 -28.76 27.05 -9.69
CA ARG A 80 -28.15 26.32 -10.83
C ARG A 80 -26.77 25.78 -10.47
N GLU A 81 -25.93 26.58 -9.81
CA GLU A 81 -24.61 26.17 -9.32
C GLU A 81 -24.71 24.96 -8.37
N GLN A 82 -25.63 25.04 -7.40
CA GLN A 82 -25.86 23.96 -6.45
C GLN A 82 -26.38 22.68 -7.13
N ALA A 83 -27.27 22.81 -8.11
CA ALA A 83 -27.77 21.68 -8.89
C ALA A 83 -26.65 21.00 -9.69
N LEU A 84 -25.75 21.77 -10.31
CA LEU A 84 -24.57 21.24 -11.00
C LEU A 84 -23.62 20.54 -10.04
N ARG A 85 -23.36 21.12 -8.87
CA ARG A 85 -22.55 20.48 -7.82
C ARG A 85 -23.12 19.13 -7.39
N GLY A 86 -24.45 19.05 -7.23
CA GLY A 86 -25.13 17.79 -6.92
C GLY A 86 -24.96 16.73 -8.01
N LYS A 87 -25.07 17.12 -9.29
CA LYS A 87 -24.83 16.23 -10.43
C LYS A 87 -23.38 15.75 -10.51
N ILE A 88 -22.40 16.65 -10.33
CA ILE A 88 -20.96 16.31 -10.27
C ILE A 88 -20.73 15.27 -9.19
N SER A 89 -21.19 15.53 -7.97
CA SER A 89 -21.03 14.58 -6.85
C SER A 89 -21.70 13.23 -7.13
N SER A 90 -22.88 13.23 -7.74
CA SER A 90 -23.55 11.99 -8.17
C SER A 90 -22.73 11.22 -9.21
N LEU A 91 -22.12 11.89 -10.20
CA LEU A 91 -21.27 11.25 -11.20
C LEU A 91 -19.99 10.69 -10.57
N GLU A 92 -19.31 11.45 -9.71
CA GLU A 92 -18.13 10.97 -8.97
C GLU A 92 -18.45 9.71 -8.15
N ASN A 93 -19.60 9.69 -7.47
CA ASN A 93 -20.06 8.53 -6.71
C ASN A 93 -20.30 7.30 -7.60
N LYS A 94 -20.80 7.48 -8.83
CA LYS A 94 -20.95 6.39 -9.82
C LYS A 94 -19.61 5.93 -10.39
N MET A 95 -18.63 6.82 -10.52
CA MET A 95 -17.30 6.50 -11.05
C MET A 95 -16.42 5.76 -10.05
N ASN A 96 -16.51 6.08 -8.76
CA ASN A 96 -15.73 5.45 -7.68
C ASN A 96 -15.74 3.91 -7.68
N PRO A 97 -16.88 3.21 -7.78
CA PRO A 97 -16.91 1.76 -7.85
C PRO A 97 -16.29 1.21 -9.15
N LEU A 98 -16.49 1.88 -10.29
CA LEU A 98 -15.89 1.45 -11.57
C LEU A 98 -14.37 1.55 -11.53
N ARG A 99 -13.85 2.62 -10.93
CA ARG A 99 -12.41 2.81 -10.72
C ARG A 99 -11.81 1.67 -9.89
N ARG A 100 -12.50 1.22 -8.85
CA ARG A 100 -12.04 0.09 -8.02
C ARG A 100 -11.88 -1.20 -8.82
N ILE A 101 -12.75 -1.45 -9.79
CA ILE A 101 -12.69 -2.62 -10.68
C ILE A 101 -11.52 -2.48 -11.66
N ILE A 102 -11.38 -1.30 -12.27
CA ILE A 102 -10.33 -0.99 -13.23
C ILE A 102 -8.94 -1.09 -12.60
N ASP A 103 -8.76 -0.53 -11.41
CA ASP A 103 -7.48 -0.45 -10.72
C ASP A 103 -7.14 -1.79 -9.99
N ALA A 104 -8.09 -2.73 -9.88
CA ALA A 104 -7.90 -3.97 -9.11
C ALA A 104 -6.70 -4.82 -9.57
N PRO A 105 -6.47 -5.07 -10.88
CA PRO A 105 -5.31 -5.84 -11.33
C PRO A 105 -3.98 -5.18 -10.96
N LYS A 106 -3.88 -3.85 -11.17
CA LYS A 106 -2.68 -3.09 -10.81
C LYS A 106 -2.44 -3.10 -9.31
N HIS A 107 -3.49 -2.92 -8.50
CA HIS A 107 -3.38 -3.00 -7.05
C HIS A 107 -2.92 -4.36 -6.54
N PHE A 108 -3.30 -5.45 -7.22
CA PHE A 108 -2.81 -6.79 -6.93
C PHE A 108 -1.31 -6.91 -7.22
N ASP A 109 -0.88 -6.51 -8.42
CA ASP A 109 0.53 -6.56 -8.83
C ASP A 109 1.42 -5.72 -7.90
N ASP A 110 1.00 -4.49 -7.59
CA ASP A 110 1.72 -3.58 -6.68
C ASP A 110 1.83 -4.19 -5.27
N ALA A 111 0.75 -4.77 -4.74
CA ALA A 111 0.74 -5.37 -3.41
C ALA A 111 1.57 -6.66 -3.35
N GLN A 112 1.56 -7.47 -4.42
CA GLN A 112 2.38 -8.66 -4.54
C GLN A 112 3.87 -8.31 -4.57
N ALA A 113 4.25 -7.33 -5.40
CA ALA A 113 5.62 -6.86 -5.49
C ALA A 113 6.12 -6.29 -4.15
N ALA A 114 5.29 -5.52 -3.45
CA ALA A 114 5.61 -4.98 -2.13
C ALA A 114 5.84 -6.10 -1.10
N LEU A 115 4.99 -7.14 -1.09
CA LEU A 115 5.13 -8.28 -0.18
C LEU A 115 6.41 -9.06 -0.47
N GLN A 116 6.68 -9.37 -1.74
CA GLN A 116 7.89 -10.10 -2.15
C GLN A 116 9.17 -9.33 -1.81
N THR A 117 9.18 -8.02 -2.05
CA THR A 117 10.33 -7.16 -1.70
C THR A 117 10.62 -7.22 -0.21
N LEU A 118 9.58 -7.12 0.63
CA LEU A 118 9.74 -7.12 2.08
C LEU A 118 10.18 -8.50 2.62
N LEU A 119 9.71 -9.59 2.01
CA LEU A 119 10.16 -10.94 2.33
C LEU A 119 11.63 -11.16 1.93
N ALA A 120 12.03 -10.68 0.75
CA ALA A 120 13.41 -10.73 0.27
C ALA A 120 14.34 -9.91 1.17
N ASP A 121 13.93 -8.70 1.58
CA ASP A 121 14.68 -7.87 2.53
C ASP A 121 14.85 -8.56 3.88
N ARG A 122 13.80 -9.17 4.41
CA ARG A 122 13.89 -9.95 5.66
C ARG A 122 14.89 -11.11 5.51
N GLN A 123 14.87 -11.82 4.39
CA GLN A 123 15.81 -12.91 4.14
C GLN A 123 17.25 -12.39 4.05
N ARG A 124 17.48 -11.30 3.32
CA ARG A 124 18.78 -10.64 3.19
C ARG A 124 19.33 -10.20 4.54
N ILE A 125 18.54 -9.50 5.36
CA ILE A 125 18.99 -9.05 6.68
C ILE A 125 19.32 -10.23 7.60
N ASN A 126 18.52 -11.31 7.57
CA ASN A 126 18.84 -12.51 8.35
C ASN A 126 20.18 -13.14 7.93
N GLN A 127 20.48 -13.16 6.62
CA GLN A 127 21.77 -13.64 6.12
C GLN A 127 22.92 -12.74 6.56
N GLU A 128 22.76 -11.41 6.49
CA GLU A 128 23.76 -10.44 6.96
C GLU A 128 24.02 -10.59 8.48
N VAL A 129 22.97 -10.74 9.28
CA VAL A 129 23.11 -10.99 10.74
C VAL A 129 23.88 -12.30 10.99
N ALA A 130 23.57 -13.38 10.28
CA ALA A 130 24.28 -14.64 10.41
C ALA A 130 25.77 -14.54 10.00
N GLN A 131 26.09 -13.76 8.97
CA GLN A 131 27.47 -13.48 8.56
C GLN A 131 28.24 -12.66 9.61
N LEU A 132 27.58 -11.65 10.20
CA LEU A 132 28.15 -10.87 11.29
C LEU A 132 28.38 -11.73 12.54
N ASP A 133 27.42 -12.59 12.90
CA ASP A 133 27.57 -13.53 14.02
C ASP A 133 28.77 -14.46 13.84
N SER A 134 28.96 -15.00 12.63
CA SER A 134 30.14 -15.81 12.30
C SER A 134 31.45 -15.01 12.43
N SER A 135 31.45 -13.77 11.95
CA SER A 135 32.63 -12.90 11.98
C SER A 135 32.99 -12.47 13.41
N ILE A 136 31.98 -12.10 14.21
CA ILE A 136 32.12 -11.81 15.65
C ILE A 136 32.71 -13.03 16.37
N GLY A 137 32.20 -14.24 16.12
CA GLY A 137 32.74 -15.47 16.69
C GLY A 137 34.22 -15.70 16.36
N LYS A 138 34.62 -15.44 15.10
CA LYS A 138 36.02 -15.56 14.65
C LYS A 138 36.92 -14.50 15.29
N ILE A 139 36.45 -13.25 15.39
CA ILE A 139 37.20 -12.16 16.03
C ILE A 139 37.39 -12.47 17.51
N ASN A 140 36.34 -12.85 18.23
CA ASN A 140 36.42 -13.23 19.63
C ASN A 140 37.45 -14.34 19.87
N LYS A 141 37.40 -15.42 19.07
CA LYS A 141 38.39 -16.50 19.17
C LYS A 141 39.82 -16.00 18.97
N ARG A 142 40.06 -15.20 17.93
CA ARG A 142 41.38 -14.60 17.67
C ARG A 142 41.83 -13.69 18.80
N THR A 143 40.94 -12.89 19.37
CA THR A 143 41.24 -12.02 20.51
C THR A 143 41.69 -12.85 21.72
N THR A 144 40.98 -13.94 22.05
CA THR A 144 41.36 -14.84 23.15
C THR A 144 42.70 -15.53 22.88
N ASP A 145 42.94 -16.01 21.66
CA ASP A 145 44.20 -16.66 21.28
C ASP A 145 45.39 -15.68 21.40
N VAL A 146 45.21 -14.43 20.94
CA VAL A 146 46.24 -13.38 21.03
C VAL A 146 46.46 -12.96 22.49
N GLN A 147 45.41 -12.79 23.29
CA GLN A 147 45.53 -12.50 24.72
C GLN A 147 46.31 -13.57 25.48
N THR A 148 46.09 -14.85 25.14
CA THR A 148 46.86 -15.97 25.71
C THR A 148 48.34 -15.87 25.35
N LYS A 149 48.66 -15.50 24.11
CA LYS A 149 50.05 -15.28 23.66
C LYS A 149 50.71 -14.08 24.34
N ILE A 150 49.99 -12.97 24.51
CA ILE A 150 50.45 -11.81 25.26
C ILE A 150 50.82 -12.24 26.68
N ALA A 151 49.94 -12.95 27.39
CA ALA A 151 50.23 -13.40 28.76
C ALA A 151 51.50 -14.27 28.85
N ALA A 152 51.70 -15.17 27.88
CA ALA A 152 52.90 -16.01 27.81
C ALA A 152 54.17 -15.20 27.51
N GLU A 153 54.13 -14.27 26.54
CA GLU A 153 55.26 -13.40 26.21
C GLU A 153 55.58 -12.42 27.33
N THR A 154 54.58 -11.83 27.99
CA THR A 154 54.77 -10.98 29.17
C THR A 154 55.47 -11.76 30.28
N ALA A 155 55.05 -12.99 30.57
CA ALA A 155 55.70 -13.83 31.58
C ALA A 155 57.15 -14.18 31.23
N ALA A 156 57.45 -14.41 29.94
CA ALA A 156 58.81 -14.63 29.47
C ALA A 156 59.67 -13.36 29.57
N ALA A 157 59.14 -12.22 29.15
CA ALA A 157 59.79 -10.92 29.20
C ALA A 157 60.07 -10.48 30.65
N SER A 158 59.14 -10.70 31.59
CA SER A 158 59.36 -10.41 33.01
C SER A 158 60.50 -11.25 33.61
N LYS A 159 60.63 -12.53 33.22
CA LYS A 159 61.76 -13.37 33.66
C LYS A 159 63.09 -12.85 33.12
N GLN A 160 63.12 -12.38 31.88
CA GLN A 160 64.31 -11.77 31.27
C GLN A 160 64.66 -10.44 31.95
N MET A 161 63.67 -9.60 32.28
CA MET A 161 63.86 -8.35 33.00
C MET A 161 64.47 -8.57 34.39
N ILE A 162 64.02 -9.59 35.13
CA ILE A 162 64.60 -9.93 36.44
C ILE A 162 66.05 -10.42 36.31
N ALA A 163 66.40 -11.06 35.20
CA ALA A 163 67.74 -11.61 34.96
C ALA A 163 68.73 -10.59 34.36
N ALA A 164 68.24 -9.47 33.81
CA ALA A 164 69.06 -8.43 33.18
C ALA A 164 69.26 -7.28 34.17
N GLU A 165 70.48 -7.09 34.68
CA GLU A 165 70.74 -6.15 35.77
C GLU A 165 70.76 -4.66 35.36
N ASP A 166 70.95 -4.27 34.08
CA ASP A 166 71.05 -2.84 33.72
C ASP A 166 70.53 -2.38 32.32
N ASP A 167 69.96 -3.24 31.46
CA ASP A 167 69.32 -2.77 30.20
C ASP A 167 68.23 -3.75 29.71
N PHE A 168 66.98 -3.48 30.08
CA PHE A 168 65.82 -4.26 29.60
C PHE A 168 65.06 -3.51 28.50
N VAL A 169 64.94 -4.15 27.33
CA VAL A 169 64.14 -3.66 26.21
C VAL A 169 62.89 -4.52 26.06
N VAL A 170 61.72 -3.88 25.96
CA VAL A 170 60.45 -4.58 25.76
C VAL A 170 60.46 -5.27 24.38
N PRO A 171 60.09 -6.56 24.28
CA PRO A 171 60.04 -7.26 23.00
C PRO A 171 59.05 -6.62 22.01
N GLU A 172 59.47 -6.40 20.76
CA GLU A 172 58.60 -5.91 19.68
C GLU A 172 57.43 -6.86 19.35
N SER A 173 57.57 -8.15 19.67
CA SER A 173 56.50 -9.13 19.54
C SER A 173 55.32 -8.78 20.44
N LEU A 174 55.59 -8.32 21.67
CA LEU A 174 54.57 -7.95 22.64
C LEU A 174 53.79 -6.72 22.18
N THR A 175 54.48 -5.68 21.71
CA THR A 175 53.83 -4.46 21.20
C THR A 175 52.98 -4.75 19.96
N ARG A 176 53.45 -5.64 19.08
CA ARG A 176 52.68 -6.09 17.90
C ARG A 176 51.42 -6.87 18.29
N LEU A 177 51.49 -7.76 19.29
CA LEU A 177 50.33 -8.51 19.77
C LEU A 177 49.31 -7.58 20.46
N GLU A 178 49.77 -6.60 21.25
CA GLU A 178 48.87 -5.60 21.87
C GLU A 178 48.13 -4.75 20.83
N LEU A 179 48.81 -4.32 19.76
CA LEU A 179 48.18 -3.63 18.64
C LEU A 179 47.13 -4.51 17.94
N GLN A 180 47.40 -5.81 17.77
CA GLN A 180 46.42 -6.73 17.20
C GLN A 180 45.16 -6.86 18.08
N VAL A 181 45.30 -6.89 19.41
CA VAL A 181 44.15 -6.89 20.32
C VAL A 181 43.34 -5.60 20.21
N ARG A 182 44.01 -4.44 20.14
CA ARG A 182 43.32 -3.16 19.97
C ARG A 182 42.51 -3.13 18.67
N LEU A 183 43.12 -3.55 17.56
CA LEU A 183 42.45 -3.61 16.26
C LEU A 183 41.30 -4.62 16.25
N ALA A 184 41.48 -5.79 16.88
CA ALA A 184 40.44 -6.79 16.99
C ALA A 184 39.24 -6.29 17.81
N ASN A 185 39.48 -5.57 18.91
CA ASN A 185 38.44 -4.98 19.74
C ASN A 185 37.67 -3.86 19.01
N THR A 186 38.34 -3.02 18.22
CA THR A 186 37.66 -2.00 17.42
C THR A 186 36.78 -2.64 16.35
N SER A 187 37.29 -3.63 15.61
CA SER A 187 36.48 -4.36 14.60
C SER A 187 35.33 -5.16 15.21
N LEU A 188 35.51 -5.66 16.45
CA LEU A 188 34.43 -6.31 17.20
C LEU A 188 33.31 -5.32 17.52
N ALA A 189 33.65 -4.15 18.05
CA ALA A 189 32.68 -3.12 18.39
C ALA A 189 31.89 -2.64 17.16
N GLU A 190 32.57 -2.45 16.03
CA GLU A 190 31.94 -2.09 14.75
C GLU A 190 30.96 -3.19 14.28
N SER A 191 31.39 -4.45 14.28
CA SER A 191 30.56 -5.59 13.85
C SER A 191 29.34 -5.78 14.76
N GLN A 192 29.52 -5.60 16.07
CA GLN A 192 28.43 -5.64 17.06
C GLN A 192 27.45 -4.47 16.87
N GLY A 193 27.95 -3.27 16.56
CA GLY A 193 27.13 -2.11 16.24
C GLY A 193 26.26 -2.34 15.00
N GLN A 194 26.87 -2.83 13.90
CA GLN A 194 26.15 -3.17 12.67
C GLN A 194 25.08 -4.25 12.93
N ARG A 195 25.44 -5.30 13.68
CA ARG A 195 24.50 -6.35 14.07
C ARG A 195 23.33 -5.80 14.87
N ALA A 196 23.57 -4.91 15.83
CA ALA A 196 22.52 -4.33 16.65
C ALA A 196 21.51 -3.54 15.79
N VAL A 197 22.00 -2.76 14.82
CA VAL A 197 21.15 -2.01 13.88
C VAL A 197 20.28 -2.96 13.05
N LEU A 198 20.86 -4.01 12.47
CA LEU A 198 20.11 -4.97 11.65
C LEU A 198 19.09 -5.78 12.47
N VAL A 199 19.45 -6.17 13.70
CA VAL A 199 18.52 -6.84 14.62
C VAL A 199 17.37 -5.92 15.00
N ASP A 200 17.62 -4.63 15.18
CA ASP A 200 16.55 -3.66 15.46
C ASP A 200 15.61 -3.47 14.26
N GLN A 201 16.16 -3.43 13.05
CA GLN A 201 15.35 -3.45 11.81
C GLN A 201 14.47 -4.70 11.72
N LEU A 202 14.99 -5.88 12.08
CA LEU A 202 14.22 -7.13 12.10
C LEU A 202 13.06 -7.12 13.10
N LYS A 203 13.13 -6.34 14.19
CA LYS A 203 12.02 -6.26 15.17
C LYS A 203 10.78 -5.61 14.59
N ASN A 204 10.94 -4.64 13.69
CA ASN A 204 9.83 -3.88 13.09
C ASN A 204 9.25 -4.57 11.86
N MET A 205 9.99 -5.50 11.24
CA MET A 205 9.57 -6.20 10.02
C MET A 205 8.28 -7.03 10.15
N PRO A 206 8.00 -7.75 11.25
CA PRO A 206 6.76 -8.53 11.38
C PRO A 206 5.49 -7.70 11.21
N ASP A 207 5.44 -6.49 11.78
CA ASP A 207 4.29 -5.60 11.68
C ASP A 207 4.15 -5.01 10.26
N MET A 208 5.28 -4.65 9.64
CA MET A 208 5.30 -4.24 8.23
C MET A 208 4.80 -5.36 7.31
N ILE A 209 5.27 -6.60 7.50
CA ILE A 209 4.85 -7.77 6.72
C ILE A 209 3.36 -8.03 6.93
N ARG A 210 2.86 -7.92 8.17
CA ARG A 210 1.44 -8.10 8.46
C ARG A 210 0.59 -7.06 7.74
N SER A 211 1.00 -5.79 7.76
CA SER A 211 0.29 -4.71 7.08
C SER A 211 0.24 -4.91 5.56
N VAL A 212 1.40 -5.17 4.94
CA VAL A 212 1.49 -5.41 3.49
C VAL A 212 0.74 -6.67 3.08
N ARG A 213 0.81 -7.74 3.88
CA ARG A 213 0.04 -8.97 3.65
C ARG A 213 -1.47 -8.70 3.66
N ASN A 214 -1.96 -7.91 4.61
CA ASN A 214 -3.39 -7.57 4.64
C ASN A 214 -3.81 -6.84 3.37
N THR A 215 -3.00 -5.87 2.91
CA THR A 215 -3.23 -5.16 1.65
C THR A 215 -3.25 -6.13 0.46
N PHE A 216 -2.29 -7.05 0.39
CA PHE A 216 -2.25 -8.10 -0.64
C PHE A 216 -3.50 -8.99 -0.62
N VAL A 217 -3.93 -9.45 0.56
CA VAL A 217 -5.14 -10.27 0.71
C VAL A 217 -6.38 -9.53 0.22
N HIS A 218 -6.51 -8.23 0.53
CA HIS A 218 -7.61 -7.41 0.03
C HIS A 218 -7.54 -7.18 -1.47
N ALA A 219 -6.35 -6.94 -2.03
CA ALA A 219 -6.16 -6.78 -3.48
C ALA A 219 -6.49 -8.08 -4.23
N ARG A 220 -6.06 -9.22 -3.69
CA ARG A 220 -6.39 -10.56 -4.22
C ARG A 220 -7.89 -10.82 -4.20
N ALA A 221 -8.57 -10.50 -3.10
CA ALA A 221 -10.03 -10.66 -3.00
C ALA A 221 -10.75 -9.86 -4.09
N LYS A 222 -10.36 -8.59 -4.30
CA LYS A 222 -10.93 -7.74 -5.36
C LYS A 222 -10.65 -8.28 -6.76
N LEU A 223 -9.42 -8.73 -7.02
CA LEU A 223 -9.07 -9.32 -8.31
C LEU A 223 -9.89 -10.59 -8.58
N ALA A 224 -10.05 -11.44 -7.57
CA ALA A 224 -10.89 -12.64 -7.68
C ALA A 224 -12.36 -12.29 -7.95
N GLU A 225 -12.91 -11.24 -7.33
CA GLU A 225 -14.25 -10.75 -7.65
C GLU A 225 -14.36 -10.31 -9.12
N VAL A 226 -13.38 -9.55 -9.62
CA VAL A 226 -13.33 -9.10 -11.02
C VAL A 226 -13.24 -10.28 -11.98
N ASP A 227 -12.39 -11.26 -11.68
CA ASP A 227 -12.24 -12.49 -12.47
C ASP A 227 -13.55 -13.30 -12.51
N ILE A 228 -14.25 -13.39 -11.38
CA ILE A 228 -15.58 -14.02 -11.32
C ILE A 228 -16.57 -13.27 -12.21
N TYR A 229 -16.63 -11.94 -12.14
CA TYR A 229 -17.54 -11.17 -12.99
C TYR A 229 -17.26 -11.37 -14.47
N ASP A 230 -15.99 -11.44 -14.87
CA ASP A 230 -15.60 -11.70 -16.26
C ASP A 230 -16.03 -13.10 -16.71
N GLN A 231 -15.83 -14.11 -15.85
CA GLN A 231 -16.24 -15.48 -16.13
C GLN A 231 -17.76 -15.68 -16.09
N MET A 232 -18.47 -14.95 -15.24
CA MET A 232 -19.93 -15.04 -15.09
C MET A 232 -20.68 -14.27 -16.18
N LEU A 233 -20.09 -13.23 -16.79
CA LEU A 233 -20.76 -12.39 -17.78
C LEU A 233 -21.45 -13.19 -18.92
N PRO A 234 -20.83 -14.24 -19.49
CA PRO A 234 -21.48 -15.10 -20.49
C PRO A 234 -22.63 -15.96 -19.92
N PHE A 235 -22.58 -16.32 -18.64
CA PHE A 235 -23.58 -17.18 -17.97
C PHE A 235 -24.72 -16.40 -17.32
N MET A 236 -24.55 -15.09 -17.10
CA MET A 236 -25.56 -14.22 -16.47
C MET A 236 -26.93 -14.34 -17.13
N LYS A 237 -26.99 -14.43 -18.47
CA LYS A 237 -28.26 -14.62 -19.20
C LYS A 237 -28.94 -15.94 -18.85
N GLN A 238 -28.19 -17.02 -18.65
CA GLN A 238 -28.72 -18.32 -18.27
C GLN A 238 -29.20 -18.30 -16.81
N LEU A 239 -28.44 -17.68 -15.92
CA LEU A 239 -28.82 -17.48 -14.51
C LEU A 239 -30.08 -16.63 -14.39
N SER A 240 -30.16 -15.50 -15.11
CA SER A 240 -31.37 -14.67 -15.17
C SER A 240 -32.56 -15.46 -15.68
N ARG A 241 -32.39 -16.24 -16.77
CA ARG A 241 -33.46 -17.10 -17.27
C ARG A 241 -33.93 -18.11 -16.22
N ALA A 242 -33.00 -18.79 -15.54
CA ALA A 242 -33.33 -19.76 -14.50
C ALA A 242 -34.02 -19.12 -13.30
N SER A 243 -33.58 -17.93 -12.90
CA SER A 243 -34.20 -17.13 -11.83
C SER A 243 -35.62 -16.73 -12.17
N VAL A 244 -35.83 -16.14 -13.36
CA VAL A 244 -37.16 -15.75 -13.85
C VAL A 244 -38.08 -16.96 -13.94
N THR A 245 -37.62 -18.10 -14.45
CA THR A 245 -38.46 -19.30 -14.54
C THR A 245 -38.77 -19.90 -13.16
N ARG A 246 -37.85 -19.83 -12.19
CA ARG A 246 -38.11 -20.26 -10.80
C ARG A 246 -39.10 -19.33 -10.11
N TYR A 247 -38.98 -18.03 -10.32
CA TYR A 247 -39.93 -17.04 -9.81
C TYR A 247 -41.33 -17.26 -10.40
N GLN A 248 -41.42 -17.53 -11.70
CA GLN A 248 -42.68 -17.91 -12.36
C GLN A 248 -43.29 -19.18 -11.77
N ALA A 249 -42.46 -20.16 -11.41
CA ALA A 249 -42.93 -21.41 -10.80
C ALA A 249 -43.38 -21.23 -9.35
N ASN A 250 -42.70 -20.39 -8.57
CA ASN A 250 -43.07 -20.07 -7.19
C ASN A 250 -42.47 -18.74 -6.72
N SER A 251 -43.25 -17.67 -6.87
CA SER A 251 -42.87 -16.29 -6.57
C SER A 251 -42.83 -15.95 -5.08
N VAL A 252 -43.41 -16.79 -4.22
CA VAL A 252 -43.48 -16.55 -2.77
C VAL A 252 -42.13 -16.88 -2.09
N CYS A 253 -41.36 -17.81 -2.65
CA CYS A 253 -40.13 -18.31 -2.04
C CYS A 253 -38.85 -17.86 -2.76
N HIS A 254 -38.96 -17.20 -3.91
CA HIS A 254 -37.80 -16.83 -4.73
C HIS A 254 -37.87 -15.37 -5.13
N SER A 255 -36.71 -14.72 -5.26
CA SER A 255 -36.59 -13.37 -5.80
C SER A 255 -36.11 -13.43 -7.24
N GLU A 256 -36.77 -12.69 -8.14
CA GLU A 256 -36.40 -12.64 -9.56
C GLU A 256 -34.95 -12.14 -9.77
N GLY A 257 -34.46 -11.28 -8.87
CA GLY A 257 -33.12 -10.71 -8.93
C GLY A 257 -32.00 -11.55 -8.26
N LYS A 258 -32.31 -12.72 -7.68
CA LYS A 258 -31.33 -13.51 -6.90
C LYS A 258 -31.40 -14.99 -7.26
N PHE A 259 -30.25 -15.58 -7.57
CA PHE A 259 -30.10 -17.02 -7.73
C PHE A 259 -29.03 -17.55 -6.77
N GLU A 260 -29.41 -18.45 -5.87
CA GLU A 260 -28.54 -18.99 -4.83
C GLU A 260 -27.95 -20.35 -5.24
N PHE A 261 -26.66 -20.56 -4.94
CA PHE A 261 -25.94 -21.82 -5.15
C PHE A 261 -25.18 -22.18 -3.87
N GLU A 262 -25.15 -23.47 -3.55
CA GLU A 262 -24.28 -24.01 -2.50
C GLU A 262 -22.94 -24.41 -3.12
N ILE A 263 -21.84 -23.92 -2.55
CA ILE A 263 -20.49 -24.29 -3.00
C ILE A 263 -20.12 -25.62 -2.33
N PRO A 264 -19.73 -26.66 -3.09
CA PRO A 264 -19.29 -27.93 -2.51
C PRO A 264 -18.13 -27.74 -1.53
N TRP A 265 -18.22 -28.35 -0.35
CA TRP A 265 -17.24 -28.14 0.72
C TRP A 265 -15.82 -28.58 0.32
N ASP A 266 -15.70 -29.69 -0.42
CA ASP A 266 -14.41 -30.19 -0.92
C ASP A 266 -13.66 -29.15 -1.76
N LEU A 267 -14.41 -28.34 -2.54
CA LEU A 267 -13.84 -27.27 -3.35
C LEU A 267 -13.34 -26.13 -2.46
N VAL A 268 -14.08 -25.80 -1.40
CA VAL A 268 -13.69 -24.77 -0.42
C VAL A 268 -12.39 -25.14 0.28
N GLU A 269 -12.24 -26.39 0.71
CA GLU A 269 -11.00 -26.87 1.34
C GLU A 269 -9.81 -26.84 0.37
N SER A 270 -10.00 -27.34 -0.85
CA SER A 270 -8.96 -27.31 -1.89
C SER A 270 -8.46 -25.88 -2.15
N THR A 271 -9.37 -24.92 -2.32
CA THR A 271 -9.01 -23.52 -2.58
C THR A 271 -8.31 -22.88 -1.38
N LYS A 272 -8.71 -23.19 -0.13
CA LYS A 272 -7.99 -22.70 1.05
C LYS A 272 -6.52 -23.14 1.06
N SER A 273 -6.26 -24.39 0.69
CA SER A 273 -4.89 -24.92 0.61
C SER A 273 -4.08 -24.25 -0.50
N GLU A 274 -4.66 -24.04 -1.69
CA GLU A 274 -4.01 -23.32 -2.79
C GLU A 274 -3.68 -21.88 -2.41
N LEU A 275 -4.64 -21.15 -1.83
CA LEU A 275 -4.46 -19.77 -1.40
C LEU A 275 -3.45 -19.59 -0.26
N ALA A 276 -3.24 -20.62 0.55
CA ALA A 276 -2.22 -20.63 1.59
C ALA A 276 -0.82 -20.83 0.99
N ALA A 277 -0.67 -21.64 -0.06
CA ALA A 277 0.60 -21.86 -0.75
C ALA A 277 1.13 -20.56 -1.39
N GLU A 278 0.25 -19.73 -1.95
CA GLU A 278 0.60 -18.42 -2.54
C GLU A 278 1.23 -17.41 -1.55
N LEU A 279 1.12 -17.64 -0.24
CA LEU A 279 1.67 -16.77 0.80
C LEU A 279 3.04 -17.24 1.33
N VAL A 280 3.50 -18.42 0.91
CA VAL A 280 4.69 -19.10 1.45
C VAL A 280 5.88 -19.04 0.47
N ASP A 281 5.63 -18.79 -0.82
CA ASP A 281 6.65 -18.47 -1.84
C ASP A 281 6.93 -16.95 -1.92
#